data_AF-A0A843TQN3-F1
#
_entry.id   AF-A0A843TQN3-F1
#
_cell.length_a   1.000
_cell.length_b   1.000
_cell.length_c   1.000
_cell.angle_alpha   90.00
_cell.angle_beta   90.00
_cell.angle_gamma   90.00
#
_symmetry.space_group_name_H-M   'P 1'
#
loop_
_entity.id
_entity.type
_entity.pdbx_description
1 polymer ?
#
loop_
_entity_poly.entity_id
_entity_poly.type
_entity_poly.pdbx_seq_one_letter_code
_entity_poly.pdbx_strand_id
1 'polypeptide(L)'
;MTQPDVIAPGVNILAAWTSFASPTDLDIDPRRVDFNIISGTSMSCPHVNGLEALPRQAHPDWSPAAIKSALMTTAYNTDNSDGVIHDLANGKESTPFVHGAGHIDPNRSLDPGLQVGDYISFHCTNGYSPLQIAVFVKDLAVDCSGKEMVSPGDLNYPSFSVVFDPHNKVVTYRRTVKNVGSTQAGEISEPNQTRSYSVTFSTVRDPVKASATVAFGSITWKDGVHVVRSSVAFQWTSAGLVSAM
;
A
#
# COMPACT_ATOMS: atom_id res chain seq x y z
N MET A 1 -1.36 -3.22 -8.71
CA MET A 1 -1.18 -2.43 -7.48
C MET A 1 -0.11 -1.37 -7.71
N THR A 2 -0.10 -0.29 -6.94
CA THR A 2 1.00 0.69 -6.92
C THR A 2 2.09 0.26 -5.93
N GLN A 3 3.34 0.62 -6.23
CA GLN A 3 4.51 0.47 -5.36
C GLN A 3 5.31 1.79 -5.37
N PRO A 4 5.97 2.18 -4.27
CA PRO A 4 5.96 1.53 -2.95
C PRO A 4 4.58 1.65 -2.26
N ASP A 5 4.41 1.05 -1.09
CA ASP A 5 3.12 1.06 -0.38
C ASP A 5 2.91 2.30 0.51
N VAL A 6 3.94 2.68 1.28
CA VAL A 6 3.93 3.82 2.20
C VAL A 6 5.35 4.38 2.30
N ILE A 7 5.48 5.58 2.86
CA ILE A 7 6.77 6.15 3.27
C ILE A 7 6.84 6.32 4.79
N ALA A 8 8.07 6.27 5.29
CA ALA A 8 8.40 6.42 6.71
C ALA A 8 9.80 7.07 6.83
N PRO A 9 10.15 7.62 8.01
CA PRO A 9 11.43 8.28 8.22
C PRO A 9 12.62 7.37 7.89
N GLY A 10 13.49 7.83 6.98
CA GLY A 10 14.66 7.05 6.54
C GLY A 10 15.89 7.89 6.22
N VAL A 11 15.88 9.18 6.51
CA VAL A 11 17.00 10.09 6.26
C VAL A 11 17.49 10.62 7.60
N ASN A 12 18.80 10.57 7.81
CA ASN A 12 19.46 10.99 9.05
C ASN A 12 18.87 10.35 10.31
N ILE A 13 18.69 9.03 10.28
CA ILE A 13 18.16 8.26 11.40
C ILE A 13 19.29 7.88 12.34
N LEU A 14 19.18 8.32 13.60
CA LEU A 14 20.07 7.91 14.69
C LEU A 14 19.64 6.55 15.22
N ALA A 15 20.53 5.57 15.19
CA ALA A 15 20.27 4.23 15.73
C ALA A 15 21.54 3.64 16.38
N ALA A 16 21.37 2.59 17.18
CA ALA A 16 22.47 1.88 17.82
C ALA A 16 23.45 1.32 16.78
N TRP A 17 24.74 1.32 17.13
CA TRP A 17 25.83 0.88 16.29
C TRP A 17 26.78 -0.03 17.08
N THR A 18 27.43 -0.98 16.40
CA THR A 18 28.13 -2.08 17.06
C THR A 18 29.45 -1.68 17.73
N SER A 19 29.91 -0.45 17.55
CA SER A 19 31.26 0.01 17.92
C SER A 19 32.40 -0.86 17.36
N PHE A 20 32.12 -1.77 16.42
CA PHE A 20 33.11 -2.58 15.70
C PHE A 20 33.45 -1.91 14.36
N ALA A 21 32.43 -1.56 13.58
CA ALA A 21 32.55 -0.79 12.34
C ALA A 21 32.68 0.70 12.63
N SER A 22 33.44 1.42 11.81
CA SER A 22 33.50 2.88 11.88
C SER A 22 32.17 3.49 11.41
N PRO A 23 31.80 4.70 11.86
CA PRO A 23 30.55 5.33 11.44
C PRO A 23 30.47 5.61 9.92
N THR A 24 31.61 5.65 9.23
CA THR A 24 31.69 5.85 7.77
C THR A 24 31.83 4.56 6.98
N ASP A 25 31.91 3.40 7.65
CA ASP A 25 32.28 2.10 7.06
C ASP A 25 33.64 2.09 6.33
N LEU A 26 34.51 3.07 6.60
CA LEU A 26 35.87 3.13 6.06
C LEU A 26 36.89 2.66 7.10
N ASP A 27 37.87 1.85 6.66
CA ASP A 27 38.95 1.34 7.52
C ASP A 27 39.84 2.45 8.10
N ILE A 28 39.96 3.57 7.37
CA ILE A 28 40.75 4.73 7.79
C ILE A 28 40.09 5.55 8.90
N ASP A 29 38.78 5.39 9.13
CA ASP A 29 38.06 6.14 10.16
C ASP A 29 38.24 5.48 11.54
N PRO A 30 38.96 6.13 12.48
CA PRO A 30 39.27 5.54 13.77
C PRO A 30 38.11 5.62 14.76
N ARG A 31 37.03 6.35 14.45
CA ARG A 31 35.92 6.56 15.39
C ARG A 31 35.18 5.27 15.67
N ARG A 32 34.81 5.03 16.93
CA ARG A 32 33.91 3.96 17.38
C ARG A 32 32.84 4.61 18.25
N VAL A 33 31.58 4.37 17.91
CA VAL A 33 30.42 5.07 18.44
C VAL A 33 29.32 4.07 18.75
N ASP A 34 28.62 4.29 19.85
CA ASP A 34 27.48 3.46 20.25
C ASP A 34 26.22 3.76 19.41
N PHE A 35 26.19 4.90 18.73
CA PHE A 35 25.11 5.33 17.85
C PHE A 35 25.67 5.96 16.57
N ASN A 36 25.00 5.69 15.44
CA ASN A 36 25.34 6.25 14.14
C ASN A 36 24.10 6.88 13.48
N ILE A 37 24.34 7.86 12.62
CA ILE A 37 23.31 8.54 11.83
C ILE A 37 23.48 8.10 10.38
N ILE A 38 22.51 7.36 9.86
CA ILE A 38 22.54 6.86 8.48
C ILE A 38 21.20 7.09 7.78
N SER A 39 21.23 6.95 6.45
CA SER A 39 20.07 7.17 5.59
C SER A 39 19.88 5.99 4.65
N GLY A 40 18.64 5.65 4.36
CA GLY A 40 18.26 4.59 3.43
C GLY A 40 16.86 4.08 3.68
N THR A 41 16.30 3.37 2.69
CA THR A 41 15.05 2.61 2.87
C THR A 41 15.20 1.51 3.93
N SER A 42 16.43 1.03 4.16
CA SER A 42 16.80 0.16 5.28
C SER A 42 16.54 0.80 6.65
N MET A 43 16.50 2.13 6.75
CA MET A 43 16.11 2.86 7.98
C MET A 43 14.61 3.14 8.03
N SER A 44 13.93 3.34 6.89
CA SER A 44 12.47 3.46 6.84
C SER A 44 11.76 2.15 7.20
N CYS A 45 12.28 1.01 6.72
CA CYS A 45 11.70 -0.32 6.95
C CYS A 45 11.44 -0.64 8.45
N PRO A 46 12.41 -0.49 9.38
CA PRO A 46 12.18 -0.76 10.79
C PRO A 46 11.17 0.19 11.45
N HIS A 47 10.99 1.42 10.95
CA HIS A 47 9.91 2.30 11.43
C HIS A 47 8.53 1.72 11.07
N VAL A 48 8.35 1.25 9.83
CA VAL A 48 7.10 0.60 9.40
C VAL A 48 6.87 -0.69 10.19
N ASN A 49 7.89 -1.54 10.34
CA ASN A 49 7.78 -2.80 11.08
C ASN A 49 7.48 -2.59 12.57
N GLY A 50 8.11 -1.59 13.19
CA GLY A 50 7.83 -1.22 14.59
C GLY A 50 6.41 -0.71 14.75
N LEU A 51 5.91 0.07 13.79
CA LEU A 51 4.55 0.57 13.80
C LEU A 51 3.54 -0.56 13.57
N GLU A 52 3.79 -1.51 12.66
CA GLU A 52 2.94 -2.70 12.41
C GLU A 52 2.64 -3.48 13.70
N ALA A 53 3.58 -3.50 14.65
CA ALA A 53 3.38 -4.18 15.92
C ALA A 53 2.21 -3.61 16.74
N LEU A 54 1.90 -2.32 16.60
CA LEU A 54 0.82 -1.65 17.33
C LEU A 54 -0.58 -2.17 16.93
N PRO A 55 -1.02 -2.09 15.65
CA PRO A 55 -2.29 -2.68 15.24
C PRO A 55 -2.28 -4.21 15.39
N ARG A 56 -1.12 -4.89 15.28
CA ARG A 56 -1.04 -6.33 15.52
C ARG A 56 -1.31 -6.71 16.97
N GLN A 57 -0.92 -5.85 17.93
CA GLN A 57 -1.22 -6.04 19.34
C GLN A 57 -2.66 -5.65 19.66
N ALA A 58 -3.16 -4.55 19.10
CA ALA A 58 -4.52 -4.08 19.32
C ALA A 58 -5.58 -4.99 18.68
N HIS A 59 -5.25 -5.61 17.55
CA HIS A 59 -6.14 -6.48 16.77
C HIS A 59 -5.47 -7.82 16.42
N PRO A 60 -5.36 -8.77 17.38
CA PRO A 60 -4.61 -10.02 17.19
C PRO A 60 -5.16 -10.95 16.09
N ASP A 61 -6.43 -10.76 15.72
CA ASP A 61 -7.14 -11.49 14.68
C ASP A 61 -6.90 -10.93 13.27
N TRP A 62 -6.36 -9.71 13.15
CA TRP A 62 -6.05 -9.13 11.85
C TRP A 62 -4.97 -9.93 11.12
N SER A 63 -5.20 -10.16 9.84
CA SER A 63 -4.22 -10.74 8.93
C SER A 63 -3.11 -9.71 8.59
N PRO A 64 -1.96 -10.16 8.05
CA PRO A 64 -0.94 -9.23 7.55
C PRO A 64 -1.46 -8.28 6.46
N ALA A 65 -2.37 -8.75 5.59
CA ALA A 65 -3.01 -7.92 4.56
C ALA A 65 -3.89 -6.84 5.19
N ALA A 66 -4.61 -7.21 6.26
CA ALA A 66 -5.46 -6.35 7.04
C ALA A 66 -4.66 -5.22 7.72
N ILE A 67 -3.55 -5.55 8.40
CA ILE A 67 -2.68 -4.55 9.00
C ILE A 67 -2.09 -3.62 7.94
N LYS A 68 -1.58 -4.18 6.83
CA LYS A 68 -1.08 -3.39 5.71
C LYS A 68 -2.13 -2.43 5.16
N SER A 69 -3.37 -2.90 5.01
CA SER A 69 -4.48 -2.04 4.59
C SER A 69 -4.67 -0.88 5.54
N ALA A 70 -4.66 -1.10 6.86
CA ALA A 70 -4.82 -0.04 7.83
C ALA A 70 -3.72 1.02 7.68
N LEU A 71 -2.45 0.60 7.58
CA LEU A 71 -1.31 1.51 7.38
C LEU A 71 -1.43 2.34 6.10
N MET A 72 -1.86 1.72 5.00
CA MET A 72 -1.97 2.39 3.71
C MET A 72 -3.17 3.33 3.66
N THR A 73 -4.35 2.91 4.12
CA THR A 73 -5.57 3.70 3.94
C THR A 73 -5.66 4.90 4.89
N THR A 74 -4.89 4.89 5.98
CA THR A 74 -4.81 5.99 6.95
C THR A 74 -3.61 6.90 6.72
N ALA A 75 -2.70 6.55 5.82
CA ALA A 75 -1.55 7.37 5.46
C ALA A 75 -1.97 8.75 4.94
N TYR A 76 -1.10 9.75 5.14
CA TYR A 76 -1.33 11.13 4.73
C TYR A 76 -0.33 11.58 3.66
N ASN A 77 -0.78 12.52 2.82
CA ASN A 77 -0.01 13.04 1.68
C ASN A 77 0.38 14.51 1.83
N THR A 78 0.23 15.06 3.03
CA THR A 78 0.55 16.45 3.34
C THR A 78 1.85 16.57 4.13
N ASP A 79 2.58 17.65 3.90
CA ASP A 79 3.73 18.02 4.73
C ASP A 79 3.29 18.85 5.96
N ASN A 80 4.27 19.32 6.73
CA ASN A 80 4.03 20.12 7.93
C ASN A 80 3.57 21.57 7.66
N SER A 81 3.50 21.97 6.39
CA SER A 81 2.92 23.24 5.94
C SER A 81 1.51 23.06 5.36
N ASP A 82 0.92 21.88 5.55
CA ASP A 82 -0.33 21.43 4.92
C ASP A 82 -0.28 21.40 3.37
N GLY A 83 0.94 21.47 2.82
CA GLY A 83 1.21 21.37 1.39
C GLY A 83 1.34 19.92 0.94
N VAL A 84 1.51 19.70 -0.36
CA VAL A 84 1.80 18.36 -0.91
C VAL A 84 3.22 17.94 -0.55
N ILE A 85 3.43 16.66 -0.25
CA ILE A 85 4.79 16.14 -0.06
C ILE A 85 5.58 16.31 -1.36
N HIS A 86 6.81 16.82 -1.27
CA HIS A 86 7.72 16.97 -2.41
C HIS A 86 8.73 15.82 -2.50
N ASP A 87 9.11 15.47 -3.72
CA ASP A 87 10.22 14.55 -4.00
C ASP A 87 11.55 15.29 -3.84
N LEU A 88 12.37 14.84 -2.89
CA LEU A 88 13.67 15.44 -2.58
C LEU A 88 14.62 15.45 -3.79
N ALA A 89 14.53 14.46 -4.69
CA ALA A 89 15.47 14.31 -5.80
C ALA A 89 15.30 15.39 -6.89
N ASN A 90 14.10 15.95 -7.03
CA ASN A 90 13.78 16.89 -8.12
C ASN A 90 12.97 18.13 -7.66
N GLY A 91 12.55 18.20 -6.41
CA GLY A 91 11.77 19.29 -5.82
C GLY A 91 10.31 19.37 -6.27
N LYS A 92 9.84 18.46 -7.12
CA LYS A 92 8.46 18.44 -7.62
C LYS A 92 7.53 17.77 -6.63
N GLU A 93 6.22 17.92 -6.86
CA GLU A 93 5.21 17.19 -6.09
C GLU A 93 5.48 15.67 -6.17
N SER A 94 5.48 15.03 -5.01
CA SER A 94 5.68 13.59 -4.89
C SER A 94 4.46 12.85 -5.44
N THR A 95 4.72 11.74 -6.12
CA THR A 95 3.66 10.92 -6.74
C THR A 95 3.46 9.62 -5.96
N PRO A 96 2.34 8.91 -6.17
CA PRO A 96 2.16 7.55 -5.64
C PRO A 96 3.26 6.55 -6.01
N PHE A 97 4.05 6.77 -7.06
CA PHE A 97 5.23 5.93 -7.36
C PHE A 97 6.47 6.28 -6.52
N VAL A 98 6.44 7.41 -5.80
CA VAL A 98 7.47 7.82 -4.86
C VAL A 98 7.02 7.54 -3.43
N HIS A 99 5.78 7.90 -3.07
CA HIS A 99 5.28 7.80 -1.70
C HIS A 99 4.22 6.73 -1.42
N GLY A 100 3.77 6.01 -2.45
CA GLY A 100 2.72 5.00 -2.30
C GLY A 100 1.37 5.60 -1.91
N ALA A 101 0.85 5.15 -0.77
CA ALA A 101 -0.37 5.69 -0.17
C ALA A 101 -0.13 6.98 0.62
N GLY A 102 1.11 7.23 1.06
CA GLY A 102 1.51 8.40 1.84
C GLY A 102 2.47 8.08 2.99
N HIS A 103 2.71 9.08 3.82
CA HIS A 103 3.43 8.93 5.08
C HIS A 103 2.56 8.25 6.13
N ILE A 104 3.14 7.27 6.82
CA ILE A 104 2.46 6.49 7.86
C ILE A 104 1.92 7.37 8.99
N ASP A 105 0.69 7.06 9.44
CA ASP A 105 0.04 7.64 10.62
C ASP A 105 -0.20 6.51 11.65
N PRO A 106 0.60 6.45 12.73
CA PRO A 106 0.46 5.41 13.75
C PRO A 106 -0.92 5.40 14.40
N ASN A 107 -1.43 6.57 14.77
CA ASN A 107 -2.65 6.69 15.58
C ASN A 107 -3.88 6.31 14.76
N ARG A 108 -3.99 6.82 13.53
CA ARG A 108 -5.13 6.52 12.66
C ARG A 108 -5.11 5.07 12.17
N SER A 109 -3.95 4.42 12.12
CA SER A 109 -3.87 3.01 11.72
C SER A 109 -4.48 2.01 12.73
N LEU A 110 -4.69 2.43 13.98
CA LEU A 110 -5.31 1.61 15.02
C LEU A 110 -6.83 1.50 14.85
N ASP A 111 -7.46 2.49 14.24
CA ASP A 111 -8.89 2.48 13.91
C ASP A 111 -9.08 3.04 12.49
N PRO A 112 -8.86 2.21 11.45
CA PRO A 112 -8.95 2.65 10.06
C PRO A 112 -10.39 2.76 9.57
N GLY A 113 -11.39 2.32 10.36
CA GLY A 113 -12.80 2.23 9.96
C GLY A 113 -13.08 1.11 8.95
N LEU A 114 -12.44 1.14 7.78
CA LEU A 114 -12.56 0.09 6.75
C LEU A 114 -11.21 -0.55 6.45
N GLN A 115 -11.26 -1.85 6.16
CA GLN A 115 -10.11 -2.66 5.81
C GLN A 115 -10.36 -3.44 4.52
N VAL A 116 -9.32 -3.53 3.70
CA VAL A 116 -9.24 -4.44 2.55
C VAL A 116 -8.14 -5.47 2.78
N GLY A 117 -8.08 -6.51 1.96
CA GLY A 117 -6.94 -7.42 1.93
C GLY A 117 -7.27 -8.86 2.29
N ASP A 118 -7.10 -9.73 1.29
CA ASP A 118 -6.82 -11.15 1.46
C ASP A 118 -5.85 -11.56 0.35
N TYR A 119 -4.75 -12.23 0.71
CA TYR A 119 -3.77 -12.74 -0.24
C TYR A 119 -4.10 -14.16 -0.72
N ILE A 120 -5.08 -14.84 -0.11
CA ILE A 120 -5.46 -16.21 -0.50
C ILE A 120 -5.87 -16.24 -1.97
N SER A 121 -6.78 -15.37 -2.41
CA SER A 121 -7.20 -15.28 -3.82
C SER A 121 -6.03 -15.06 -4.78
N PHE A 122 -5.06 -14.22 -4.41
CA PHE A 122 -3.87 -13.98 -5.21
C PHE A 122 -3.02 -15.24 -5.35
N HIS A 123 -2.73 -15.91 -4.24
CA HIS A 123 -1.93 -17.12 -4.26
C HIS A 123 -2.64 -18.26 -5.00
N CYS A 124 -3.95 -18.41 -4.83
CA CYS A 124 -4.77 -19.35 -5.60
C CYS A 124 -4.67 -19.09 -7.11
N THR A 125 -4.82 -17.83 -7.55
CA THR A 125 -4.68 -17.45 -8.97
C THR A 125 -3.27 -17.70 -9.52
N ASN A 126 -2.23 -17.62 -8.69
CA ASN A 126 -0.86 -17.93 -9.10
C ASN A 126 -0.52 -19.43 -9.01
N GLY A 127 -1.50 -20.31 -8.74
CA GLY A 127 -1.32 -21.76 -8.75
C GLY A 127 -0.63 -22.32 -7.51
N TYR A 128 -0.61 -21.58 -6.39
CA TYR A 128 -0.11 -22.10 -5.12
C TYR A 128 -1.06 -23.16 -4.58
N SER A 129 -0.51 -24.27 -4.10
CA SER A 129 -1.30 -25.30 -3.41
C SER A 129 -1.75 -24.82 -2.02
N PRO A 130 -2.86 -25.36 -1.48
CA PRO A 130 -3.31 -25.04 -0.12
C PRO A 130 -2.21 -25.15 0.95
N LEU A 131 -1.34 -26.17 0.85
CA LEU A 131 -0.21 -26.37 1.76
C LEU A 131 0.85 -25.26 1.66
N GLN A 132 1.10 -24.73 0.46
CA GLN A 132 2.02 -23.60 0.29
C GLN A 132 1.40 -22.31 0.83
N ILE A 133 0.10 -22.11 0.65
CA ILE A 133 -0.61 -20.92 1.17
C ILE A 133 -0.67 -20.95 2.69
N ALA A 134 -0.89 -22.11 3.30
CA ALA A 134 -0.94 -22.30 4.75
C ALA A 134 0.36 -21.91 5.48
N VAL A 135 1.49 -21.78 4.77
CA VAL A 135 2.74 -21.22 5.34
C VAL A 135 2.62 -19.71 5.61
N PHE A 136 1.78 -19.00 4.86
CA PHE A 136 1.63 -17.55 4.92
C PHE A 136 0.41 -17.09 5.73
N VAL A 137 -0.56 -17.97 5.96
CA VAL A 137 -1.81 -17.64 6.67
C VAL A 137 -1.93 -18.45 7.96
N LYS A 138 -2.66 -17.90 8.94
CA LYS A 138 -2.90 -18.59 10.22
C LYS A 138 -3.86 -19.79 10.09
N ASP A 139 -4.57 -19.92 8.97
CA ASP A 139 -5.59 -20.94 8.74
C ASP A 139 -5.04 -22.12 7.91
N LEU A 140 -5.20 -23.34 8.44
CA LEU A 140 -4.75 -24.57 7.79
C LEU A 140 -5.74 -25.07 6.73
N ALA A 141 -6.99 -24.58 6.72
CA ALA A 141 -8.05 -25.00 5.82
C ALA A 141 -8.20 -24.04 4.62
N VAL A 142 -7.12 -23.79 3.89
CA VAL A 142 -7.16 -22.93 2.70
C VAL A 142 -7.90 -23.64 1.57
N ASP A 143 -9.12 -23.18 1.27
CA ASP A 143 -9.86 -23.56 0.06
C ASP A 143 -9.68 -22.50 -1.03
N CYS A 144 -9.23 -22.92 -2.21
CA CYS A 144 -9.11 -22.08 -3.40
C CYS A 144 -10.33 -22.15 -4.32
N SER A 145 -11.29 -23.05 -4.05
CA SER A 145 -12.47 -23.25 -4.89
C SER A 145 -13.28 -21.96 -4.99
N GLY A 146 -13.41 -21.42 -6.21
CA GLY A 146 -14.15 -20.18 -6.46
C GLY A 146 -13.49 -18.89 -5.95
N LYS A 147 -12.23 -18.93 -5.52
CA LYS A 147 -11.49 -17.76 -5.01
C LYS A 147 -10.53 -17.15 -6.02
N GLU A 148 -10.47 -17.67 -7.24
CA GLU A 148 -9.62 -17.15 -8.31
C GLU A 148 -10.08 -15.75 -8.76
N MET A 149 -9.09 -14.88 -8.95
CA MET A 149 -9.25 -13.55 -9.51
C MET A 149 -9.46 -13.62 -11.02
N VAL A 150 -10.37 -12.79 -11.54
CA VAL A 150 -10.62 -12.66 -12.99
C VAL A 150 -9.50 -11.87 -13.66
N SER A 151 -8.99 -10.86 -12.98
CA SER A 151 -7.87 -10.02 -13.44
C SER A 151 -6.87 -9.78 -12.30
N PRO A 152 -5.56 -9.61 -12.57
CA PRO A 152 -4.59 -9.18 -11.57
C PRO A 152 -5.01 -7.89 -10.82
N GLY A 153 -5.79 -7.02 -11.48
CA GLY A 153 -6.29 -5.80 -10.88
C GLY A 153 -7.43 -6.01 -9.86
N ASP A 154 -8.03 -7.20 -9.79
CA ASP A 154 -9.03 -7.58 -8.79
C ASP A 154 -8.41 -8.00 -7.44
N LEU A 155 -7.08 -7.93 -7.32
CA LEU A 155 -6.42 -8.11 -6.03
C LEU A 155 -7.05 -7.13 -5.05
N ASN A 156 -7.50 -7.63 -3.90
CA ASN A 156 -8.17 -6.82 -2.90
C ASN A 156 -7.15 -5.95 -2.13
N TYR A 157 -6.53 -5.02 -2.85
CA TYR A 157 -5.41 -4.20 -2.42
C TYR A 157 -5.87 -2.75 -2.20
N PRO A 158 -5.32 -2.02 -1.21
CA PRO A 158 -5.69 -0.64 -0.90
C PRO A 158 -5.15 0.41 -1.91
N SER A 159 -4.92 -0.02 -3.15
CA SER A 159 -4.57 0.86 -4.26
C SER A 159 -4.99 0.27 -5.60
N PHE A 160 -4.99 1.12 -6.62
CA PHE A 160 -5.36 0.77 -7.98
C PHE A 160 -4.24 1.15 -8.95
N SER A 161 -3.85 0.20 -9.79
CA SER A 161 -3.02 0.46 -10.97
C SER A 161 -3.89 0.14 -12.18
N VAL A 162 -4.24 1.18 -12.94
CA VAL A 162 -5.17 1.13 -14.05
C VAL A 162 -4.37 1.31 -15.34
N VAL A 163 -4.40 0.30 -16.20
CA VAL A 163 -3.70 0.34 -17.49
C VAL A 163 -4.73 0.41 -18.61
N PHE A 164 -4.66 1.46 -19.41
CA PHE A 164 -5.44 1.59 -20.63
C PHE A 164 -4.59 1.27 -21.85
N ASP A 165 -5.20 0.58 -22.81
CA ASP A 165 -4.59 0.22 -24.09
C ASP A 165 -5.56 0.51 -25.25
N PRO A 166 -5.12 0.43 -26.53
CA PRO A 166 -5.97 0.80 -27.66
C PRO A 166 -7.28 0.00 -27.77
N HIS A 167 -7.31 -1.22 -27.24
CA HIS A 167 -8.46 -2.12 -27.21
C HIS A 167 -9.27 -1.98 -25.92
N ASN A 168 -8.62 -1.59 -24.81
CA ASN A 168 -9.26 -1.47 -23.51
C ASN A 168 -9.20 -0.04 -22.95
N LYS A 169 -10.27 0.72 -23.20
CA LYS A 169 -10.48 2.08 -22.67
C LYS A 169 -11.32 2.14 -21.40
N VAL A 170 -11.84 1.00 -20.93
CA VAL A 170 -12.72 0.91 -19.76
C VAL A 170 -12.29 -0.27 -18.91
N VAL A 171 -11.73 0.01 -17.74
CA VAL A 171 -11.22 -0.99 -16.82
C VAL A 171 -12.08 -1.00 -15.56
N THR A 172 -12.58 -2.17 -15.19
CA THR A 172 -13.35 -2.35 -13.96
C THR A 172 -12.60 -3.26 -13.01
N TYR A 173 -12.51 -2.85 -11.75
CA TYR A 173 -11.93 -3.66 -10.68
C TYR A 173 -12.93 -3.88 -9.56
N ARG A 174 -12.97 -5.10 -9.04
CA ARG A 174 -13.77 -5.44 -7.86
C ARG A 174 -12.92 -5.33 -6.59
N ARG A 175 -13.50 -4.78 -5.53
CA ARG A 175 -12.90 -4.72 -4.19
C ARG A 175 -13.89 -5.23 -3.16
N THR A 176 -13.37 -5.70 -2.04
CA THR A 176 -14.16 -6.14 -0.89
C THR A 176 -13.62 -5.46 0.35
N VAL A 177 -14.48 -4.70 1.01
CA VAL A 177 -14.15 -3.99 2.26
C VAL A 177 -14.87 -4.63 3.42
N LYS A 178 -14.19 -4.72 4.56
CA LYS A 178 -14.74 -5.11 5.85
C LYS A 178 -14.80 -3.88 6.75
N ASN A 179 -15.94 -3.65 7.40
CA ASN A 179 -16.02 -2.64 8.45
C ASN A 179 -15.37 -3.18 9.73
N VAL A 180 -14.35 -2.46 10.19
CA VAL A 180 -13.61 -2.74 11.44
C VAL A 180 -13.77 -1.62 12.46
N GLY A 181 -14.45 -0.53 12.10
CA GLY A 181 -14.82 0.55 12.99
C GLY A 181 -16.16 0.31 13.69
N SER A 182 -16.46 1.22 14.63
CA SER A 182 -17.74 1.24 15.36
C SER A 182 -18.84 2.04 14.65
N THR A 183 -18.48 2.78 13.60
CA THR A 183 -19.35 3.71 12.86
C THR A 183 -19.71 3.19 11.47
N GLN A 184 -20.83 3.67 10.93
CA GLN A 184 -21.28 3.35 9.59
C GLN A 184 -20.47 4.12 8.54
N ALA A 185 -19.73 3.41 7.68
CA ALA A 185 -19.03 4.01 6.55
C ALA A 185 -19.80 3.77 5.24
N GLY A 186 -20.67 4.74 4.88
CA GLY A 186 -21.53 4.64 3.69
C GLY A 186 -22.64 3.59 3.85
N GLU A 187 -22.73 2.64 2.92
CA GLU A 187 -23.72 1.54 2.96
C GLU A 187 -23.32 0.37 3.89
N ILE A 188 -22.16 0.45 4.53
CA ILE A 188 -21.65 -0.59 5.43
C ILE A 188 -22.01 -0.19 6.86
N SER A 189 -23.14 -0.70 7.34
CA SER A 189 -23.77 -0.24 8.57
C SER A 189 -23.30 -0.98 9.82
N GLU A 190 -22.89 -2.24 9.71
CA GLU A 190 -22.59 -3.08 10.88
C GLU A 190 -21.08 -3.39 11.02
N PRO A 191 -20.55 -3.42 12.26
CA PRO A 191 -19.21 -3.95 12.53
C PRO A 191 -19.06 -5.39 11.99
N ASN A 192 -17.89 -5.72 11.44
CA ASN A 192 -17.61 -6.98 10.76
C ASN A 192 -18.43 -7.26 9.49
N GLN A 193 -19.25 -6.32 9.02
CA GLN A 193 -19.92 -6.47 7.74
C GLN A 193 -18.91 -6.34 6.60
N THR A 194 -18.97 -7.29 5.69
CA THR A 194 -18.18 -7.30 4.46
C THR A 194 -19.06 -6.92 3.28
N ARG A 195 -18.60 -5.98 2.45
CA ARG A 195 -19.29 -5.56 1.22
C ARG A 195 -18.31 -5.50 0.06
N SER A 196 -18.77 -5.97 -1.10
CA SER A 196 -18.03 -5.80 -2.35
C SER A 196 -18.56 -4.60 -3.12
N TYR A 197 -17.66 -3.87 -3.76
CA TYR A 197 -17.97 -2.80 -4.70
C TYR A 197 -17.10 -2.93 -5.95
N SER A 198 -17.58 -2.35 -7.04
CA SER A 198 -16.84 -2.27 -8.29
C SER A 198 -16.49 -0.83 -8.58
N VAL A 199 -15.27 -0.60 -9.05
CA VAL A 199 -14.83 0.71 -9.54
C VAL A 199 -14.52 0.59 -11.01
N THR A 200 -15.19 1.40 -11.82
CA THR A 200 -14.97 1.48 -13.26
C THR A 200 -14.23 2.77 -13.60
N PHE A 201 -13.10 2.62 -14.26
CA PHE A 201 -12.29 3.71 -14.79
C PHE A 201 -12.41 3.75 -16.30
N SER A 202 -12.61 4.93 -16.87
CA SER A 202 -12.65 5.13 -18.31
C SER A 202 -11.71 6.26 -18.73
N THR A 203 -11.17 6.17 -19.95
CA THR A 203 -10.32 7.21 -20.52
C THR A 203 -10.93 7.81 -21.78
N VAL A 204 -10.86 9.14 -21.88
CA VAL A 204 -11.10 9.90 -23.12
C VAL A 204 -9.81 10.13 -23.91
N ARG A 205 -8.65 9.93 -23.29
CA ARG A 205 -7.34 10.02 -23.98
C ARG A 205 -7.18 8.85 -24.93
N ASP A 206 -6.59 9.12 -26.09
CA ASP A 206 -6.17 8.12 -27.06
C ASP A 206 -4.90 7.40 -26.55
N PRO A 207 -4.96 6.11 -26.16
CA PRO A 207 -3.83 5.39 -25.58
C PRO A 207 -2.64 5.29 -26.54
N VAL A 208 -2.87 5.33 -27.86
CA VAL A 208 -1.80 5.30 -28.87
C VAL A 208 -0.99 6.60 -28.83
N LYS A 209 -1.65 7.74 -28.63
CA LYS A 209 -1.01 9.07 -28.57
C LYS A 209 -0.48 9.42 -27.17
N ALA A 210 -1.06 8.81 -26.14
CA ALA A 210 -0.69 9.00 -24.74
C ALA A 210 0.29 7.94 -24.21
N SER A 211 0.86 7.11 -25.08
CA SER A 211 1.80 6.05 -24.70
C SER A 211 2.92 6.61 -23.81
N ALA A 212 3.18 5.95 -22.68
CA ALA A 212 4.13 6.35 -21.64
C ALA A 212 3.73 7.55 -20.75
N THR A 213 2.46 7.99 -20.77
CA THR A 213 1.97 8.99 -19.81
C THR A 213 1.45 8.30 -18.55
N VAL A 214 1.73 8.90 -17.38
CA VAL A 214 1.17 8.49 -16.09
C VAL A 214 0.32 9.62 -15.53
N ALA A 215 -0.80 9.29 -14.90
CA ALA A 215 -1.58 10.21 -14.10
C ALA A 215 -1.95 9.58 -12.76
N PHE A 216 -2.31 10.40 -11.79
CA PHE A 216 -2.61 9.94 -10.43
C PHE A 216 -3.92 10.53 -9.91
N GLY A 217 -4.54 9.78 -9.01
CA GLY A 217 -5.75 10.20 -8.31
C GLY A 217 -5.92 9.39 -7.02
N SER A 218 -7.10 9.49 -6.41
CA SER A 218 -7.45 8.67 -5.26
C SER A 218 -8.95 8.49 -5.13
N ILE A 219 -9.34 7.40 -4.48
CA ILE A 219 -10.71 7.13 -4.02
C ILE A 219 -10.70 7.27 -2.51
N THR A 220 -11.68 7.96 -1.94
CA THR A 220 -11.74 8.19 -0.49
C THR A 220 -13.14 7.94 0.04
N TRP A 221 -13.23 7.10 1.06
CA TRP A 221 -14.44 6.88 1.84
C TRP A 221 -14.35 7.72 3.12
N LYS A 222 -15.45 8.38 3.49
CA LYS A 222 -15.55 9.20 4.70
C LYS A 222 -16.85 8.87 5.41
N ASP A 223 -16.79 8.76 6.73
CA ASP A 223 -17.96 8.55 7.60
C ASP A 223 -18.12 9.63 8.68
N GLY A 224 -17.33 10.71 8.60
CA GLY A 224 -17.27 11.78 9.58
C GLY A 224 -16.21 11.59 10.66
N VAL A 225 -15.71 10.37 10.86
CA VAL A 225 -14.65 10.03 11.83
C VAL A 225 -13.40 9.52 11.09
N HIS A 226 -13.60 8.54 10.23
CA HIS A 226 -12.59 7.87 9.43
C HIS A 226 -12.50 8.47 8.03
N VAL A 227 -11.28 8.45 7.50
CA VAL A 227 -10.97 8.77 6.10
C VAL A 227 -10.14 7.63 5.56
N VAL A 228 -10.74 6.83 4.67
CA VAL A 228 -10.14 5.62 4.09
C VAL A 228 -9.78 5.91 2.65
N ARG A 229 -8.49 6.11 2.38
CA ARG A 229 -8.01 6.54 1.07
C ARG A 229 -7.28 5.42 0.33
N SER A 230 -7.53 5.28 -0.96
CA SER A 230 -6.77 4.42 -1.86
C SER A 230 -6.21 5.24 -3.02
N SER A 231 -4.91 5.13 -3.27
CA SER A 231 -4.27 5.79 -4.41
C SER A 231 -4.62 5.08 -5.71
N VAL A 232 -4.71 5.84 -6.80
CA VAL A 232 -4.95 5.36 -8.15
C VAL A 232 -3.83 5.87 -9.04
N ALA A 233 -3.14 4.97 -9.73
CA ALA A 233 -2.22 5.31 -10.82
C ALA A 233 -2.83 4.87 -12.14
N PHE A 234 -2.81 5.76 -13.13
CA PHE A 234 -3.28 5.51 -14.48
C PHE A 234 -2.09 5.48 -15.43
N GLN A 235 -2.03 4.47 -16.29
CA GLN A 235 -1.03 4.35 -17.34
C GLN A 235 -1.72 4.16 -18.69
N TRP A 236 -1.21 4.82 -19.72
CA TRP A 236 -1.64 4.64 -21.10
C TRP A 236 -0.51 3.99 -21.89
N THR A 237 -0.82 2.87 -22.54
CA THR A 237 0.17 2.10 -23.31
C THR A 237 -0.28 1.97 -24.77
N SER A 238 0.67 2.10 -25.70
CA SER A 238 0.51 1.60 -27.06
C SER A 238 0.79 0.10 -27.03
N ALA A 239 -0.18 -0.75 -27.38
CA ALA A 239 -0.15 -2.21 -27.28
C ALA A 239 1.26 -2.88 -27.34
N GLY A 240 1.57 -3.74 -26.37
CA GLY A 240 2.74 -4.65 -26.41
C GLY A 240 3.79 -4.48 -25.30
N LEU A 241 3.68 -3.46 -24.45
CA LEU A 241 4.57 -3.28 -23.28
C LEU A 241 3.75 -3.39 -21.99
N VAL A 242 3.39 -4.62 -21.61
CA VAL A 242 3.16 -4.91 -20.19
C VAL A 242 4.54 -5.00 -19.56
N SER A 243 5.19 -3.85 -19.34
CA SER A 243 6.40 -3.82 -18.54
C SER A 243 5.97 -3.92 -17.08
N ALA A 244 6.32 -5.02 -16.43
CA ALA A 244 6.24 -5.11 -14.99
C ALA A 244 7.15 -4.02 -14.40
N MET A 245 6.53 -2.99 -13.82
CA MET A 245 7.17 -2.11 -12.84
C MET A 245 6.85 -2.62 -11.45
#